data_AF-A0A254Q627-F1
#
_entry.id   AF-A0A254Q627-F1
#
_cell.length_a   1.000
_cell.length_b   1.000
_cell.length_c   1.000
_cell.angle_alpha   90.00
_cell.angle_beta   90.00
_cell.angle_gamma   90.00
#
_symmetry.space_group_name_H-M   'P 1'
#
loop_
_entity.id
_entity.type
_entity.pdbx_description
1 polymer ?
#
loop_
_entity_poly.entity_id
_entity_poly.type
_entity_poly.pdbx_seq_one_letter_code
_entity_poly.pdbx_strand_id
1 'polypeptide(L)'
;MKLGQFKVVVTVILTLLMGLSAAEAANKKALIKMRQPKKVSAVSKSWQREVVNDLYAATASAENMDSQLEPLMNASGFSFWQKWKRGIDEASLQRTFSKDLKGHLQIMATLFEKHAQYKKFDRVSEFEFQNLVRRSDYILSLPVSRAAIEKSMETAKFATDFKVALATYNKERVRFDSKVIQLAQK
;
A
#
# COMPACT_ATOMS: atom_id res chain seq x y z
N MET A 1 39.50 -54.13 -50.66
CA MET A 1 38.97 -52.84 -50.18
C MET A 1 39.82 -51.71 -50.75
N LYS A 2 39.24 -50.79 -51.51
CA LYS A 2 39.97 -49.73 -52.22
C LYS A 2 40.34 -48.59 -51.25
N LEU A 3 41.64 -48.28 -51.11
CA LEU A 3 42.17 -47.22 -50.23
C LEU A 3 41.47 -45.85 -50.40
N GLY A 4 40.88 -45.58 -51.56
CA GLY A 4 40.15 -44.32 -51.81
C GLY A 4 38.87 -44.14 -50.99
N GLN A 5 38.14 -45.22 -50.69
CA GLN A 5 36.89 -45.12 -49.92
C GLN A 5 37.15 -44.84 -48.44
N PHE A 6 38.26 -45.34 -47.90
CA PHE A 6 38.65 -45.10 -46.51
C PHE A 6 39.04 -43.64 -46.26
N LYS A 7 39.73 -42.99 -47.22
CA LYS A 7 40.08 -41.57 -47.13
C LYS A 7 38.85 -40.66 -47.13
N VAL A 8 37.86 -40.95 -47.96
CA VAL A 8 36.64 -40.13 -48.03
C VAL A 8 35.85 -40.20 -46.72
N VAL A 9 35.70 -41.39 -46.13
CA VAL A 9 34.99 -41.58 -44.86
C VAL A 9 35.70 -40.85 -43.72
N VAL A 10 37.02 -40.93 -43.63
CA VAL A 10 37.80 -40.24 -42.59
C VAL A 10 37.68 -38.72 -42.73
N THR A 11 37.74 -38.17 -43.95
CA THR A 11 37.61 -36.72 -44.17
C THR A 11 36.21 -36.20 -43.83
N VAL A 12 35.16 -36.97 -44.11
CA VAL A 12 33.78 -36.62 -43.75
C VAL A 12 33.57 -36.62 -42.24
N ILE A 13 34.13 -37.61 -41.53
CA ILE A 13 34.04 -37.68 -40.06
C ILE A 13 34.81 -36.52 -39.40
N LEU A 14 36.01 -36.20 -39.89
CA LEU A 14 36.81 -35.07 -39.38
C LEU A 14 36.15 -33.71 -39.62
N THR A 15 35.52 -33.50 -40.78
CA THR A 15 34.80 -32.24 -41.07
C THR A 15 33.51 -32.09 -40.26
N LEU A 16 32.79 -33.19 -39.99
CA LEU A 16 31.64 -33.20 -39.08
C LEU A 16 32.04 -32.87 -37.64
N LEU A 17 33.12 -33.47 -37.12
CA LEU A 17 33.62 -33.20 -35.76
C LEU A 17 34.12 -31.75 -35.59
N MET A 18 34.81 -31.20 -36.60
CA MET A 18 35.24 -29.80 -36.57
C MET A 18 34.05 -28.83 -36.62
N GLY A 19 33.02 -29.13 -37.43
CA GLY A 19 31.79 -28.33 -37.51
C GLY A 19 30.99 -28.30 -36.19
N LEU A 20 30.91 -29.42 -35.49
CA LEU A 20 30.28 -29.51 -34.16
C LEU A 20 31.07 -28.72 -33.10
N SER A 21 32.40 -28.78 -33.10
CA SER A 21 33.24 -28.04 -32.14
C SER A 21 33.17 -26.51 -32.32
N ALA A 22 33.04 -26.03 -33.56
CA ALA A 22 32.94 -24.61 -33.87
C ALA A 22 31.57 -24.02 -33.50
N ALA A 23 30.48 -24.80 -33.67
CA ALA A 23 29.14 -24.42 -33.25
C ALA A 23 29.02 -24.32 -31.71
N GLU A 24 29.69 -25.21 -30.98
CA GLU A 24 29.70 -25.23 -29.52
C GLU A 24 30.57 -24.09 -28.92
N ALA A 25 31.67 -23.74 -29.58
CA ALA A 25 32.51 -22.59 -29.23
C ALA A 25 31.85 -21.23 -29.52
N ALA A 26 31.05 -21.13 -30.59
CA ALA A 26 30.26 -19.93 -30.90
C ALA A 26 29.12 -19.69 -29.89
N ASN A 27 28.49 -20.77 -29.41
CA ASN A 27 27.41 -20.68 -28.41
C ASN A 27 27.91 -20.23 -27.02
N LYS A 28 29.13 -20.64 -26.61
CA LYS A 28 29.70 -20.20 -25.32
C LYS A 28 30.05 -18.71 -25.27
N LYS A 29 30.42 -18.08 -26.39
CA LYS A 29 30.67 -16.62 -26.45
C LYS A 29 29.40 -15.76 -26.49
N ALA A 30 28.26 -16.32 -26.91
CA ALA A 30 26.99 -15.60 -26.98
C ALA A 30 26.27 -15.48 -25.62
N LEU A 31 26.67 -16.26 -24.61
CA LEU A 31 25.85 -16.51 -23.41
C LEU A 31 26.24 -15.74 -22.14
N ILE A 32 27.18 -14.78 -22.19
CA ILE A 32 27.43 -13.88 -21.06
C ILE A 32 27.57 -12.44 -21.54
N LYS A 33 26.49 -11.87 -22.10
CA LYS A 33 26.27 -10.43 -22.02
C LYS A 33 25.65 -10.13 -20.66
N MET A 34 26.47 -9.97 -19.63
CA MET A 34 26.01 -9.33 -18.39
C MET A 34 25.56 -7.91 -18.77
N ARG A 35 24.24 -7.69 -18.84
CA ARG A 35 23.68 -6.35 -18.92
C ARG A 35 24.11 -5.62 -17.66
N GLN A 36 25.04 -4.66 -17.78
CA GLN A 36 25.31 -3.76 -16.68
C GLN A 36 23.99 -3.09 -16.26
N PRO A 37 23.72 -2.95 -14.95
CA PRO A 37 22.60 -2.16 -14.52
C PRO A 37 22.79 -0.75 -15.09
N LYS A 38 21.90 -0.35 -16.01
CA LYS A 38 21.83 1.04 -16.47
C LYS A 38 21.71 1.88 -15.21
N LYS A 39 22.58 2.87 -15.05
CA LYS A 39 22.53 3.88 -14.00
C LYS A 39 21.11 4.46 -14.02
N VAL A 40 20.22 3.95 -13.17
CA VAL A 40 18.85 4.44 -13.08
C VAL A 40 18.99 5.78 -12.40
N SER A 41 18.75 6.87 -13.12
CA SER A 41 18.60 8.17 -12.49
C SER A 41 17.40 8.06 -11.54
N ALA A 42 17.66 7.97 -10.24
CA ALA A 42 16.61 8.06 -9.23
C ALA A 42 16.18 9.52 -9.10
N VAL A 43 15.49 10.04 -10.12
CA VAL A 43 14.67 11.23 -9.96
C VAL A 43 13.25 10.72 -9.87
N SER A 44 12.86 10.25 -8.68
CA SER A 44 11.44 10.04 -8.35
C SER A 44 10.70 11.31 -8.76
N LYS A 45 9.62 11.18 -9.54
CA LYS A 45 8.83 12.34 -9.95
C LYS A 45 8.34 13.06 -8.69
N SER A 46 8.22 14.39 -8.71
CA SER A 46 7.82 15.18 -7.53
C SER A 46 6.54 14.63 -6.88
N TRP A 47 5.54 14.28 -7.69
CA TRP A 47 4.29 13.69 -7.21
C TRP A 47 4.46 12.34 -6.48
N GLN A 48 5.48 11.54 -6.83
CA GLN A 48 5.74 10.27 -6.14
C GLN A 48 6.21 10.53 -4.72
N ARG A 49 7.04 11.55 -4.51
CA ARG A 49 7.48 11.95 -3.16
C ARG A 49 6.31 12.46 -2.33
N GLU A 50 5.42 13.24 -2.94
CA GLU A 50 4.21 13.72 -2.27
C GLU A 50 3.29 12.57 -1.85
N VAL A 51 3.05 11.59 -2.73
CA VAL A 51 2.24 10.41 -2.39
C VAL A 51 2.88 9.60 -1.28
N VAL A 52 4.20 9.37 -1.33
CA VAL A 52 4.92 8.64 -0.28
C VAL A 52 4.85 9.36 1.07
N ASN A 53 4.99 10.68 1.10
CA ASN A 53 4.89 11.46 2.33
C ASN A 53 3.48 11.39 2.93
N ASP A 54 2.44 11.49 2.09
CA ASP A 54 1.05 11.39 2.55
C ASP A 54 0.73 9.98 3.04
N LEU A 55 1.23 8.94 2.37
CA LEU A 55 1.08 7.54 2.81
C LEU A 55 1.76 7.30 4.15
N TYR A 56 2.95 7.85 4.34
CA TYR A 56 3.65 7.79 5.63
C TYR A 56 2.84 8.49 6.74
N ALA A 57 2.33 9.69 6.48
CA ALA A 57 1.50 10.43 7.42
C ALA A 57 0.20 9.69 7.76
N ALA A 58 -0.48 9.12 6.76
CA ALA A 58 -1.67 8.31 6.95
C ALA A 58 -1.39 7.02 7.74
N THR A 59 -0.25 6.38 7.50
CA THR A 59 0.18 5.18 8.23
C THR A 59 0.44 5.49 9.69
N ALA A 60 1.24 6.53 9.96
CA ALA A 60 1.49 6.97 11.33
C ALA A 60 0.20 7.36 12.06
N SER A 61 -0.72 8.05 11.38
CA SER A 61 -2.05 8.38 11.93
C SER A 61 -2.87 7.13 12.24
N ALA A 62 -2.87 6.14 11.36
CA ALA A 62 -3.62 4.90 11.55
C ALA A 62 -3.06 4.05 12.70
N GLU A 63 -1.73 3.97 12.83
CA GLU A 63 -1.06 3.27 13.93
C GLU A 63 -1.29 3.97 15.27
N ASN A 64 -1.27 5.31 15.29
CA ASN A 64 -1.60 6.08 16.48
C ASN A 64 -3.07 5.90 16.91
N MET A 65 -4.00 5.73 15.97
CA MET A 65 -5.38 5.39 16.34
C MET A 65 -5.49 3.97 16.87
N ASP A 66 -4.78 3.00 16.27
CA ASP A 66 -4.77 1.61 16.70
C ASP A 66 -4.27 1.48 18.15
N SER A 67 -3.22 2.22 18.52
CA SER A 67 -2.71 2.27 19.90
C SER A 67 -3.67 2.93 20.90
N GLN A 68 -4.59 3.77 20.43
CA GLN A 68 -5.64 4.39 21.25
C GLN A 68 -6.86 3.48 21.45
N LEU A 69 -7.06 2.45 20.62
CA LEU A 69 -8.22 1.56 20.70
C LEU A 69 -8.23 0.74 21.98
N GLU A 70 -7.09 0.17 22.38
CA GLU A 70 -7.01 -0.64 23.60
C GLU A 70 -7.37 0.18 24.86
N PRO A 71 -6.77 1.36 25.12
CA PRO A 71 -7.18 2.23 26.22
C PRO A 71 -8.67 2.60 26.19
N LEU A 72 -9.23 2.86 25.01
CA LEU A 72 -10.65 3.17 24.85
C LEU A 72 -11.55 1.97 25.16
N MET A 73 -11.19 0.78 24.68
CA MET A 73 -11.91 -0.46 24.97
C MET A 73 -11.88 -0.76 26.46
N ASN A 74 -10.71 -0.67 27.08
CA ASN A 74 -10.54 -0.86 28.52
C ASN A 74 -11.35 0.16 29.33
N ALA A 75 -11.31 1.43 28.95
CA ALA A 75 -12.16 2.45 29.55
C ALA A 75 -13.64 2.09 29.40
N SER A 76 -14.11 1.75 28.21
CA SER A 76 -15.52 1.42 27.98
C SER A 76 -16.03 0.24 28.81
N GLY A 77 -15.15 -0.72 29.13
CA GLY A 77 -15.47 -1.90 29.94
C GLY A 77 -15.46 -1.67 31.46
N PHE A 78 -14.89 -0.56 31.96
CA PHE A 78 -14.83 -0.28 33.39
C PHE A 78 -16.05 0.49 33.90
N SER A 79 -16.49 0.15 35.12
CA SER A 79 -17.47 0.95 35.85
C SER A 79 -16.88 2.29 36.31
N PHE A 80 -17.74 3.24 36.67
CA PHE A 80 -17.33 4.57 37.13
C PHE A 80 -16.29 4.51 38.28
N TRP A 81 -16.53 3.66 39.29
CA TRP A 81 -15.62 3.50 40.42
C TRP A 81 -14.26 2.91 40.02
N GLN A 82 -14.23 1.99 39.07
CA GLN A 82 -12.99 1.42 38.55
C GLN A 82 -12.19 2.46 37.77
N LYS A 83 -12.86 3.27 36.93
CA LYS A 83 -12.24 4.38 36.19
C LYS A 83 -11.62 5.40 37.15
N TRP A 84 -12.39 5.82 38.16
CA TRP A 84 -11.93 6.77 39.17
C TRP A 84 -10.71 6.25 39.93
N LYS A 85 -10.75 5.01 40.43
CA LYS A 85 -9.62 4.39 41.16
C LYS A 85 -8.35 4.27 40.29
N ARG A 86 -8.53 4.07 38.98
CA ARG A 86 -7.43 3.91 38.01
C ARG A 86 -7.01 5.23 37.34
N GLY A 87 -7.64 6.36 37.68
CA GLY A 87 -7.37 7.66 37.06
C GLY A 87 -7.65 7.71 35.55
N ILE A 88 -8.62 6.92 35.07
CA ILE A 88 -8.97 6.85 33.64
C ILE A 88 -9.94 7.98 33.30
N ASP A 89 -9.50 8.92 32.46
CA ASP A 89 -10.35 9.93 31.85
C ASP A 89 -10.84 9.47 30.47
N GLU A 90 -11.96 8.75 30.46
CA GLU A 90 -12.59 8.26 29.23
C GLU A 90 -12.99 9.39 28.27
N ALA A 91 -13.45 10.53 28.79
CA ALA A 91 -13.88 11.64 27.95
C ALA A 91 -12.69 12.26 27.20
N SER A 92 -11.54 12.38 27.87
CA SER A 92 -10.30 12.83 27.22
C SER A 92 -9.81 11.85 26.16
N LEU A 93 -9.84 10.54 26.44
CA LEU A 93 -9.49 9.51 25.46
C LEU A 93 -10.39 9.59 24.21
N GLN A 94 -11.70 9.68 24.41
CA GLN A 94 -12.68 9.76 23.32
C GLN A 94 -12.50 11.02 22.46
N ARG A 95 -12.23 12.18 23.09
CA ARG A 95 -11.97 13.44 22.39
C ARG A 95 -10.69 13.38 21.57
N THR A 96 -9.62 12.83 22.14
CA THR A 96 -8.32 12.70 21.47
C THR A 96 -8.46 11.81 20.25
N PHE A 97 -9.04 10.62 20.44
CA PHE A 97 -9.29 9.68 19.35
C PHE A 97 -10.17 10.28 18.25
N SER A 98 -11.26 10.96 18.61
CA SER A 98 -12.16 11.55 17.61
C SER A 98 -11.50 12.68 16.81
N LYS A 99 -10.62 13.46 17.46
CA LYS A 99 -9.83 14.50 16.79
C LYS A 99 -8.85 13.88 15.80
N ASP A 100 -8.13 12.84 16.21
CA ASP A 100 -7.16 12.14 15.37
C ASP A 100 -7.86 11.43 14.20
N LEU A 101 -9.00 10.77 14.46
CA LEU A 101 -9.82 10.15 13.43
C LEU A 101 -10.31 11.17 12.41
N LYS A 102 -10.73 12.37 12.84
CA LYS A 102 -11.09 13.45 11.90
C LYS A 102 -9.92 13.79 10.97
N GLY A 103 -8.72 13.97 11.53
CA GLY A 103 -7.52 14.27 10.77
C GLY A 103 -7.17 13.14 9.79
N HIS A 104 -7.26 11.89 10.25
CA HIS A 104 -7.03 10.71 9.44
C HIS A 104 -7.98 10.64 8.23
N LEU A 105 -9.28 10.89 8.45
CA LEU A 105 -10.28 10.92 7.36
C LEU A 105 -9.95 11.97 6.29
N GLN A 106 -9.42 13.13 6.71
CA GLN A 106 -9.00 14.18 5.78
C GLN A 106 -7.79 13.74 4.94
N ILE A 107 -6.77 13.15 5.58
CA ILE A 107 -5.59 12.63 4.88
C ILE A 107 -5.99 11.53 3.89
N MET A 108 -6.85 10.59 4.31
CA MET A 108 -7.33 9.52 3.44
C MET A 108 -8.14 10.05 2.27
N ALA A 109 -8.98 11.07 2.47
CA ALA A 109 -9.71 11.71 1.37
C ALA A 109 -8.75 12.32 0.34
N THR A 110 -7.70 13.01 0.77
CA THR A 110 -6.64 13.54 -0.12
C THR A 110 -5.92 12.41 -0.87
N LEU A 111 -5.63 11.28 -0.21
CA LEU A 111 -5.03 10.12 -0.88
C LEU A 111 -5.96 9.53 -1.95
N PHE A 112 -7.27 9.45 -1.72
CA PHE A 112 -8.23 9.04 -2.75
C PHE A 112 -8.25 10.00 -3.94
N GLU A 113 -8.23 11.31 -3.69
CA GLU A 113 -8.17 12.34 -4.74
C GLU A 113 -6.88 12.22 -5.56
N LYS A 114 -5.73 12.08 -4.91
CA LYS A 114 -4.44 11.85 -5.57
C LYS A 114 -4.44 10.55 -6.37
N HIS A 115 -5.00 9.47 -5.84
CA HIS A 115 -5.17 8.22 -6.58
C HIS A 115 -6.04 8.43 -7.83
N ALA A 116 -7.11 9.22 -7.73
CA ALA A 116 -7.95 9.57 -8.87
C ALA A 116 -7.22 10.43 -9.92
N GLN A 117 -6.41 11.39 -9.47
CA GLN A 117 -5.62 12.29 -10.34
C GLN A 117 -4.52 11.53 -11.08
N TYR A 118 -3.77 10.67 -10.38
CA TYR A 118 -2.65 9.91 -10.95
C TYR A 118 -3.08 8.59 -11.60
N LYS A 119 -4.38 8.25 -11.52
CA LYS A 119 -5.03 7.00 -11.98
C LYS A 119 -4.60 5.74 -11.23
N LYS A 120 -3.34 5.67 -10.80
CA LYS A 120 -2.76 4.59 -9.99
C LYS A 120 -1.45 5.06 -9.36
N PHE A 121 -1.12 4.55 -8.18
CA PHE A 121 0.22 4.75 -7.62
C PHE A 121 1.22 3.74 -8.19
N ASP A 122 2.51 3.90 -7.84
CA ASP A 122 3.46 2.83 -8.09
C ASP A 122 3.08 1.59 -7.26
N ARG A 123 3.63 0.42 -7.62
CA ARG A 123 3.19 -0.87 -7.06
C ARG A 123 3.28 -0.94 -5.53
N VAL A 124 4.30 -0.33 -4.92
CA VAL A 124 4.49 -0.38 -3.46
C VAL A 124 3.48 0.55 -2.80
N SER A 125 3.44 1.81 -3.23
CA SER A 125 2.50 2.82 -2.74
C SER A 125 1.03 2.39 -2.92
N GLU A 126 0.70 1.69 -4.00
CA GLU A 126 -0.64 1.16 -4.26
C GLU A 126 -1.04 0.08 -3.25
N PHE A 127 -0.11 -0.82 -2.91
CA PHE A 127 -0.34 -1.85 -1.90
C PHE A 127 -0.53 -1.24 -0.51
N GLU A 128 0.32 -0.28 -0.13
CA GLU A 128 0.22 0.46 1.13
C GLU A 128 -1.10 1.22 1.23
N PHE A 129 -1.48 1.92 0.16
CA PHE A 129 -2.74 2.64 0.06
C PHE A 129 -3.95 1.71 0.29
N GLN A 130 -4.00 0.56 -0.39
CA GLN A 130 -5.11 -0.38 -0.21
C GLN A 130 -5.17 -0.97 1.21
N ASN A 131 -4.02 -1.23 1.84
CA ASN A 131 -3.99 -1.67 3.24
C ASN A 131 -4.49 -0.58 4.18
N LEU A 132 -4.11 0.68 3.94
CA LEU A 132 -4.61 1.84 4.69
C LEU A 132 -6.12 1.99 4.56
N VAL A 133 -6.69 1.79 3.37
CA VAL A 133 -8.15 1.81 3.17
C VAL A 133 -8.82 0.78 4.06
N ARG A 134 -8.34 -0.48 4.05
CA ARG A 134 -8.91 -1.54 4.90
C ARG A 134 -8.79 -1.24 6.38
N ARG A 135 -7.64 -0.73 6.83
CA ARG A 135 -7.43 -0.36 8.23
C ARG A 135 -8.34 0.80 8.66
N SER A 136 -8.54 1.78 7.78
CA SER A 136 -9.45 2.91 8.04
C SER A 136 -10.90 2.44 8.18
N ASP A 137 -11.35 1.58 7.27
CA ASP A 137 -12.70 1.00 7.30
C ASP A 137 -12.89 0.14 8.56
N TYR A 138 -11.87 -0.63 8.97
CA TYR A 138 -11.88 -1.39 10.22
C TYR A 138 -12.03 -0.47 11.45
N ILE A 139 -11.19 0.56 11.58
CA ILE A 139 -11.26 1.50 12.71
C ILE A 139 -12.63 2.15 12.81
N LEU A 140 -13.22 2.56 11.68
CA LEU A 140 -14.57 3.14 11.63
C LEU A 140 -15.68 2.15 12.01
N SER A 141 -15.48 0.85 11.75
CA SER A 141 -16.46 -0.20 12.05
C SER A 141 -16.55 -0.55 13.53
N LEU A 142 -15.54 -0.18 14.34
CA LEU A 142 -15.48 -0.55 15.75
C LEU A 142 -16.53 0.20 16.57
N PRO A 143 -17.27 -0.49 17.46
CA PRO A 143 -18.26 0.14 18.34
C PRO A 143 -17.67 1.26 19.21
N VAL A 144 -16.44 1.08 19.71
CA VAL A 144 -15.75 2.08 20.54
C VAL A 144 -15.44 3.36 19.78
N SER A 145 -15.10 3.26 18.48
CA SER A 145 -14.88 4.42 17.63
C SER A 145 -16.16 5.21 17.46
N ARG A 146 -17.28 4.51 17.20
CA ARG A 146 -18.60 5.14 17.08
C ARG A 146 -19.01 5.87 18.35
N ALA A 147 -18.87 5.21 19.50
CA ALA A 147 -19.19 5.81 20.80
C ALA A 147 -18.31 7.05 21.09
N ALA A 148 -17.02 7.00 20.78
CA ALA A 148 -16.11 8.12 20.94
C ALA A 148 -16.51 9.33 20.09
N ILE A 149 -16.89 9.10 18.82
CA ILE A 149 -17.37 10.14 17.90
C ILE A 149 -18.67 10.75 18.45
N GLU A 150 -19.67 9.92 18.77
CA GLU A 150 -20.97 10.38 19.28
C GLU A 150 -20.80 11.25 20.52
N LYS A 151 -19.90 10.88 21.45
CA LYS A 151 -19.60 11.68 22.63
C LYS A 151 -18.90 13.01 22.29
N SER A 152 -17.99 13.00 21.32
CA SER A 152 -17.24 14.20 20.92
C SER A 152 -18.08 15.18 20.09
N MET A 153 -19.21 14.74 19.54
CA MET A 153 -20.15 15.56 18.78
C MET A 153 -21.01 16.51 19.63
N GLU A 154 -20.88 16.51 20.95
CA GLU A 154 -21.59 17.45 21.84
C GLU A 154 -21.24 18.92 21.55
N THR A 155 -20.07 19.19 20.95
CA THR A 155 -19.69 20.55 20.51
C THR A 155 -20.11 20.81 19.06
N ALA A 156 -20.98 21.80 18.83
CA ALA A 156 -21.55 22.10 17.51
C ALA A 156 -20.51 22.33 16.39
N LYS A 157 -19.40 23.01 16.70
CA LYS A 157 -18.30 23.23 15.75
C LYS A 157 -17.62 21.93 15.35
N PHE A 158 -17.21 21.12 16.33
CA PHE A 158 -16.54 19.85 16.07
C PHE A 158 -17.45 18.89 15.30
N ALA A 159 -18.73 18.81 15.67
CA ALA A 159 -19.70 17.98 14.99
C ALA A 159 -19.84 18.35 13.51
N THR A 160 -19.89 19.64 13.18
CA THR A 160 -19.93 20.12 11.79
C THR A 160 -18.66 19.74 11.04
N ASP A 161 -17.49 20.05 11.59
CA ASP A 161 -16.20 19.75 10.95
C ASP A 161 -16.02 18.25 10.71
N PHE A 162 -16.41 17.43 11.68
CA PHE A 162 -16.31 15.97 11.58
C PHE A 162 -17.27 15.42 10.53
N LYS A 163 -18.53 15.89 10.49
CA LYS A 163 -19.50 15.50 9.46
C LYS A 163 -19.00 15.84 8.06
N VAL A 164 -18.39 17.00 7.87
CA VAL A 164 -17.79 17.39 6.59
C VAL A 164 -16.64 16.46 6.23
N ALA A 165 -15.71 16.19 7.15
CA ALA A 165 -14.59 15.28 6.89
C ALA A 165 -15.06 13.86 6.54
N LEU A 166 -16.02 13.31 7.30
CA LEU A 166 -16.60 11.99 7.06
C LEU A 166 -17.36 11.93 5.72
N ALA A 167 -18.14 12.97 5.38
CA ALA A 167 -18.85 13.03 4.11
C ALA A 167 -17.88 13.06 2.93
N THR A 168 -16.80 13.85 3.02
CA THR A 168 -15.75 13.91 2.00
C THR A 168 -15.04 12.57 1.84
N TYR A 169 -14.64 11.94 2.95
CA TYR A 169 -14.08 10.58 2.92
C TYR A 169 -15.01 9.58 2.24
N ASN A 170 -16.28 9.50 2.67
CA ASN A 170 -17.25 8.55 2.12
C ASN A 170 -17.51 8.77 0.63
N LYS A 171 -17.59 10.03 0.19
CA LYS A 171 -17.76 10.38 -1.23
C LYS A 171 -16.60 9.83 -2.07
N GLU A 172 -15.36 10.08 -1.65
CA GLU A 172 -14.19 9.61 -2.40
C GLU A 172 -14.01 8.08 -2.29
N ARG A 173 -14.36 7.48 -1.14
CA ARG A 173 -14.36 6.02 -0.92
C ARG A 173 -15.30 5.30 -1.89
N VAL A 174 -16.53 5.77 -2.04
CA VAL A 174 -17.53 5.21 -2.98
C VAL A 174 -17.07 5.36 -4.43
N ARG A 175 -16.47 6.51 -4.77
CA ARG A 175 -15.89 6.74 -6.10
C ARG A 175 -14.73 5.78 -6.39
N PHE A 176 -13.92 5.45 -5.38
CA PHE A 176 -12.85 4.47 -5.51
C PHE A 176 -13.41 3.06 -5.74
N ASP A 177 -14.37 2.61 -4.91
CA ASP A 177 -14.98 1.27 -5.05
C ASP A 177 -15.64 1.06 -6.40
N SER A 178 -16.44 2.02 -6.85
CA SER A 178 -17.12 1.93 -8.15
C SER A 178 -16.13 1.75 -9.32
N LYS A 179 -14.95 2.39 -9.26
CA LYS A 179 -13.89 2.18 -10.25
C LYS A 179 -13.27 0.78 -10.15
N VAL A 180 -13.03 0.28 -8.94
CA VAL A 180 -12.49 -1.07 -8.73
C VAL A 180 -13.46 -2.13 -9.27
N ILE A 181 -14.76 -1.98 -9.01
CA ILE A 181 -15.80 -2.89 -9.53
C ILE A 181 -15.83 -2.86 -11.06
N GLN A 182 -15.78 -1.67 -11.68
CA GLN A 182 -15.75 -1.55 -13.15
C GLN A 182 -14.48 -2.16 -13.78
N LEU A 183 -13.35 -2.15 -13.07
CA LEU A 183 -12.12 -2.80 -13.54
C LEU A 183 -12.18 -4.33 -13.39
N ALA A 184 -12.88 -4.84 -12.37
CA ALA A 184 -13.04 -6.28 -12.16
C ALA A 184 -14.07 -6.94 -13.09
N GLN A 185 -14.97 -6.14 -13.70
CA GLN A 185 -15.99 -6.61 -14.64
C GLN A 185 -15.55 -6.61 -16.11
N LYS A 186 -14.32 -6.16 -16.40
CA LYS A 186 -13.72 -6.13 -17.75
C LYS A 186 -12.69 -7.23 -17.90
#